data_AF-A0ABC8JT26-F1
#
_entry.id   AF-A0ABC8JT26-F1
#
_cell.length_a   1.000
_cell.length_b   1.000
_cell.length_c   1.000
_cell.angle_alpha   90.00
_cell.angle_beta   90.00
_cell.angle_gamma   90.00
#
_symmetry.space_group_name_H-M   'P 1'
#
loop_
_entity.id
_entity.type
_entity.pdbx_description
1 polymer ?
#
loop_
_entity_poly.entity_id
_entity_poly.type
_entity_poly.pdbx_seq_one_letter_code
_entity_poly.pdbx_strand_id
1 'polypeptide(L)' 'MQEALLKLGFYSEWLEAGKLQRVVLVIMSKATGEVLERWNFRIETDSKVVEKGVSREKSDKDIMREIQAIMRQVASSITY' A
#
# COMPACT_ATOMS: atom_id res chain seq x y z
N MET A 1 9.24 4.80 -18.34
CA MET A 1 8.08 5.55 -17.80
C MET A 1 6.74 4.92 -18.16
N GLN A 2 6.49 4.53 -19.43
CA GLN A 2 5.22 3.93 -19.85
C GLN A 2 4.81 2.66 -19.06
N GLU A 3 5.77 1.74 -18.81
CA GLU A 3 5.50 0.50 -18.04
C GLU A 3 5.09 0.76 -16.58
N ALA A 4 5.68 1.77 -15.93
CA ALA A 4 5.37 2.10 -14.55
C ALA A 4 3.94 2.63 -14.42
N LEU A 5 3.49 3.43 -15.38
CA LEU A 5 2.12 3.93 -15.45
C LEU A 5 1.10 2.81 -15.67
N LEU A 6 1.39 1.85 -16.55
CA LEU A 6 0.57 0.66 -16.75
C LEU A 6 0.43 -0.15 -15.46
N LYS A 7 1.54 -0.41 -14.77
CA LYS A 7 1.53 -1.16 -13.50
C LYS A 7 0.70 -0.46 -12.42
N LEU A 8 0.81 0.87 -12.30
CA LEU A 8 0.00 1.64 -11.35
C LEU A 8 -1.50 1.56 -11.65
N GLY A 9 -1.89 1.57 -12.93
CA GLY A 9 -3.30 1.42 -13.33
C GLY A 9 -3.91 0.08 -12.92
N PHE A 10 -3.15 -1.01 -12.98
CA PHE A 10 -3.63 -2.32 -12.51
C PHE A 10 -3.85 -2.35 -10.99
N TYR A 11 -3.00 -1.68 -10.21
CA TYR A 11 -3.17 -1.63 -8.75
C TYR A 11 -4.40 -0.83 -8.34
N SER A 12 -4.70 0.29 -9.01
CA SER A 12 -5.92 1.07 -8.74
C SER A 12 -7.16 0.24 -9.06
N GLU A 13 -7.21 -0.43 -10.22
CA GLU A 13 -8.35 -1.26 -10.61
C GLU A 13 -8.61 -2.39 -9.59
N TRP A 14 -7.56 -3.06 -9.12
CA TRP A 14 -7.72 -4.16 -8.16
C TRP A 14 -8.07 -3.69 -6.76
N LEU A 15 -7.60 -2.51 -6.37
CA LEU A 15 -7.93 -1.91 -5.07
C LEU A 15 -9.40 -1.46 -5.04
N GLU A 16 -9.87 -0.82 -6.12
CA GLU A 16 -11.28 -0.44 -6.29
C GLU A 16 -12.21 -1.66 -6.35
N ALA A 17 -11.80 -2.73 -7.02
CA ALA A 17 -12.56 -3.98 -7.09
C ALA A 17 -12.47 -4.83 -5.80
N GLY A 18 -11.72 -4.40 -4.77
CA GLY A 18 -11.51 -5.15 -3.53
C GLY A 18 -10.73 -6.47 -3.71
N LYS A 19 -10.02 -6.64 -4.82
CA LYS A 19 -9.26 -7.85 -5.17
C LYS A 19 -7.83 -7.83 -4.62
N LEU A 20 -7.30 -6.67 -4.27
CA LEU A 20 -5.94 -6.51 -3.76
C LEU A 20 -5.90 -6.77 -2.23
N GLN A 21 -5.27 -7.87 -1.81
CA GLN A 21 -5.22 -8.28 -0.40
C GLN A 21 -3.88 -7.99 0.29
N ARG A 22 -2.80 -7.94 -0.48
CA ARG A 22 -1.45 -7.77 0.06
C ARG A 22 -0.51 -7.19 -0.99
N VAL A 23 0.34 -6.27 -0.58
CA VAL A 23 1.51 -5.81 -1.32
C VAL A 23 2.76 -6.17 -0.52
N VAL A 24 3.73 -6.81 -1.16
CA VAL A 24 5.00 -7.19 -0.53
C VAL A 24 6.13 -6.47 -1.23
N LEU A 25 6.86 -5.61 -0.50
CA LEU A 25 8.09 -4.99 -0.98
C LEU A 25 9.28 -5.80 -0.47
N VAL A 26 10.07 -6.33 -1.40
CA VAL A 26 11.28 -7.09 -1.10
C VAL A 26 12.50 -6.26 -1.47
N ILE A 27 13.37 -6.01 -0.49
CA ILE A 27 14.67 -5.38 -0.69
C ILE A 27 15.70 -6.51 -0.66
N MET A 28 16.43 -6.68 -1.77
CA MET A 28 17.42 -7.73 -1.92
C MET A 28 18.75 -7.19 -2.41
N SER A 29 19.83 -7.84 -1.99
CA SER A 29 21.16 -7.60 -2.51
C SER A 29 21.22 -8.02 -3.97
N LYS A 30 21.62 -7.09 -4.86
CA LYS A 30 21.81 -7.41 -6.29
C LYS A 30 22.93 -8.42 -6.52
N ALA A 31 23.97 -8.40 -5.68
CA ALA A 31 25.16 -9.22 -5.86
C ALA A 31 24.96 -10.66 -5.40
N THR A 32 24.25 -10.86 -4.27
CA THR A 32 24.07 -12.19 -3.65
C THR A 32 22.67 -12.77 -3.85
N GLY A 33 21.68 -11.94 -4.23
CA GLY A 33 20.27 -12.34 -4.27
C GLY A 33 19.62 -12.49 -2.89
N GLU A 34 20.36 -12.20 -1.81
CA GLU A 34 19.87 -12.31 -0.45
C GLU A 34 18.79 -11.26 -0.16
N VAL A 35 17.70 -11.69 0.48
CA VAL A 35 16.63 -10.80 0.94
C VAL A 35 17.09 -10.13 2.23
N LEU A 36 17.30 -8.81 2.17
CA LEU A 36 17.69 -8.00 3.31
C LEU A 36 16.47 -7.59 4.12
N GLU A 37 15.39 -7.19 3.44
CA GLU A 37 14.14 -6.80 4.07
C GLU A 37 12.93 -7.25 3.26
N ARG A 38 11.84 -7.56 3.95
CA ARG A 38 10.56 -7.91 3.34
C ARG A 38 9.41 -7.25 4.09
N TRP A 39 8.83 -6.23 3.46
CA TRP A 39 7.76 -5.43 4.01
C TRP A 39 6.42 -5.97 3.52
N ASN A 40 5.54 -6.37 4.44
CA ASN A 40 4.24 -6.94 4.13
C ASN A 40 3.13 -5.93 4.46
N PHE A 41 2.52 -5.36 3.42
CA PHE A 41 1.38 -4.46 3.55
C PHE A 41 0.10 -5.26 3.32
N ARG A 42 -0.66 -5.52 4.39
CA ARG A 42 -1.99 -6.11 4.29
C ARG A 42 -3.00 -5.03 3.92
N ILE A 43 -3.88 -5.35 2.98
CA ILE A 43 -4.92 -4.44 2.49
C ILE A 43 -6.26 -5.02 2.85
N GLU A 44 -7.10 -4.19 3.46
CA GLU A 44 -8.47 -4.53 3.84
C GLU A 44 -9.41 -3.54 3.16
N THR A 45 -10.23 -4.05 2.25
CA THR A 45 -11.25 -3.26 1.56
C THR A 45 -12.61 -3.58 2.18
N ASP A 46 -13.38 -2.55 2.51
CA ASP A 46 -14.73 -2.72 3.04
C ASP A 46 -15.65 -3.26 1.94
N SER A 47 -16.09 -4.51 2.07
CA SER A 47 -16.95 -5.17 1.07
C SER A 47 -18.28 -4.44 0.87
N LYS A 48 -18.78 -3.70 1.86
CA LYS A 48 -20.00 -2.90 1.72
C LYS A 48 -19.81 -1.73 0.77
N VAL A 49 -18.61 -1.15 0.72
CA VAL A 49 -18.27 -0.07 -0.23
C VAL A 49 -18.27 -0.65 -1.65
N VAL A 50 -17.65 -1.81 -1.84
CA VAL A 50 -17.54 -2.48 -3.15
C VAL A 50 -18.90 -2.96 -3.66
N GLU A 51 -19.71 -3.59 -2.82
CA GLU A 51 -20.98 -4.20 -3.23
C GLU A 51 -22.14 -3.19 -3.32
N LYS A 52 -22.17 -2.19 -2.44
CA LYS A 52 -23.32 -1.27 -2.29
C LYS A 52 -23.00 0.16 -2.68
N GLY A 53 -21.75 0.47 -3.03
CA GLY A 53 -21.32 1.83 -3.38
C GLY A 53 -21.41 2.83 -2.22
N VAL A 54 -21.62 2.37 -0.99
CA VAL A 54 -21.75 3.26 0.17
C VAL A 54 -20.36 3.66 0.62
N SER A 55 -19.91 4.86 0.25
CA SER A 55 -18.63 5.40 0.71
C SER A 55 -18.73 5.88 2.17
N ARG A 56 -17.64 5.70 2.91
CA ARG A 56 -17.44 6.42 4.18
C ARG A 56 -16.67 7.69 3.85
N GLU A 57 -17.23 8.84 4.17
CA GLU A 57 -16.48 10.09 4.06
C GLU A 57 -15.46 10.20 5.20
N LYS A 58 -14.21 10.45 4.82
CA LYS A 58 -13.13 10.81 5.71
C LYS A 58 -12.42 12.00 5.09
N SER A 59 -12.10 13.01 5.89
CA SER A 59 -11.44 14.19 5.34
C SER A 59 -10.04 13.85 4.84
N ASP A 60 -9.61 14.49 3.75
CA ASP A 60 -8.24 14.36 3.24
C ASP A 60 -7.21 14.67 4.33
N LYS A 61 -7.52 15.64 5.20
CA LYS A 61 -6.66 16.02 6.33
C LYS A 61 -6.44 14.86 7.30
N ASP A 62 -7.49 14.10 7.63
CA ASP A 62 -7.39 12.96 8.54
C ASP A 62 -6.68 11.78 7.89
N ILE A 63 -6.96 11.52 6.60
CA ILE A 63 -6.23 10.52 5.80
C ILE A 63 -4.73 10.84 5.79
N MET A 64 -4.36 12.09 5.49
CA MET A 64 -2.97 12.52 5.44
C MET A 64 -2.28 12.45 6.81
N ARG A 65 -2.99 12.78 7.90
CA ARG A 65 -2.45 12.64 9.26
C ARG A 65 -2.10 11.21 9.62
N GLU A 66 -2.95 10.26 9.24
CA GLU A 66 -2.71 8.83 9.48
C GLU A 66 -1.55 8.32 8.64
N ILE A 67 -1.49 8.67 7.35
CA ILE A 67 -0.35 8.35 6.48
C ILE A 67 0.95 8.88 7.10
N GLN A 68 0.96 10.13 7.56
CA GLN A 68 2.14 10.71 8.22
C GLN A 68 2.52 9.99 9.51
N ALA A 69 1.55 9.52 10.31
CA ALA A 69 1.84 8.75 11.52
C ALA A 69 2.51 7.42 11.18
N ILE A 70 2.01 6.71 10.16
CA ILE A 70 2.61 5.48 9.66
C ILE A 70 4.03 5.76 9.15
N MET A 71 4.24 6.82 8.36
CA MET A 71 5.57 7.18 7.86
C MET A 71 6.56 7.49 8.98
N ARG A 72 6.13 8.15 10.06
CA ARG A 72 6.98 8.37 11.25
C ARG A 72 7.31 7.07 11.96
N GLN A 73 6.34 6.16 12.11
CA GLN A 73 6.58 4.84 12.71
C GLN A 73 7.61 4.05 11.89
N VAL A 74 7.48 4.07 10.56
CA VAL A 74 8.45 3.47 9.63
C VAL A 74 9.84 4.08 9.83
N ALA A 75 9.95 5.41 9.79
CA ALA A 75 11.22 6.11 10.00
C ALA A 75 11.85 5.79 11.36
N SER A 76 11.05 5.66 12.42
CA SER A 76 11.53 5.28 13.75
C SER A 76 11.96 3.81 13.84
N SER A 77 11.42 2.92 13.01
CA SER A 77 11.86 1.52 13.00
C SER A 77 13.24 1.33 12.37
N ILE A 78 13.71 2.32 11.60
CA ILE A 78 15.06 2.39 11.04
C ILE A 78 15.92 3.21 12.02
N THR A 79 16.11 2.71 13.25
CA THR A 79 17.08 3.29 14.18
C THR A 79 18.39 2.52 14.04
N TYR A 80 19.47 3.25 13.75
CA TYR A 80 20.85 2.77 13.62
C TYR A 80 21.43 2.34 14.97
#